data_AF-A0A1U7GL45-F1
#
_entry.id   AF-A0A1U7GL45-F1
#
_cell.length_a   1.000
_cell.length_b   1.000
_cell.length_c   1.000
_cell.angle_alpha   90.00
_cell.angle_beta   90.00
_cell.angle_gamma   90.00
#
_symmetry.space_group_name_H-M   'P 1'
#
loop_
_entity.id
_entity.type
_entity.pdbx_description
1 polymer ?
#
loop_
_entity_poly.entity_id
_entity_poly.type
_entity_poly.pdbx_seq_one_letter_code
_entity_poly.pdbx_strand_id
1 'polypeptide(L)'
;MSRKSKAAAVEPEIVEEAPAESGTDISNAQAVRNAMAEGLDDIDSIDAYLRDNYGKDVPRQQISAYKSQTRRKAGEAPTRRGRRPRAAVEGYLAPPTRSQNDGDLIETLQALKPLVAKVGVENVKKLAELLS
;
A
#
# COMPACT_ATOMS: atom_id res chain seq x y z
N MET A 1 28.00 -2.06 -46.88
CA MET A 1 29.08 -1.99 -45.86
C MET A 1 28.44 -2.08 -44.47
N SER A 2 29.04 -2.86 -43.55
CA SER A 2 28.69 -3.05 -42.12
C SER A 2 27.26 -3.55 -41.83
N ARG A 3 26.94 -4.86 -41.77
CA ARG A 3 27.35 -5.97 -40.86
C ARG A 3 27.10 -5.74 -39.36
N LYS A 4 26.22 -6.61 -38.83
CA LYS A 4 26.16 -7.20 -37.45
C LYS A 4 25.52 -6.29 -36.40
N SER A 5 24.56 -6.72 -35.58
CA SER A 5 24.28 -8.03 -34.96
C SER A 5 22.77 -8.16 -34.67
N LYS A 6 22.09 -9.14 -35.24
CA LYS A 6 21.81 -10.49 -34.69
C LYS A 6 20.76 -10.47 -33.57
N ALA A 7 19.60 -11.01 -33.94
CA ALA A 7 18.50 -11.42 -33.10
C ALA A 7 18.91 -12.35 -31.95
N ALA A 8 18.23 -12.22 -30.82
CA ALA A 8 17.74 -13.35 -30.04
C ALA A 8 16.62 -12.83 -29.14
N ALA A 9 15.38 -13.18 -29.49
CA ALA A 9 14.32 -13.27 -28.52
C ALA A 9 14.79 -14.25 -27.43
N VAL A 10 14.85 -13.80 -26.19
CA VAL A 10 14.90 -14.71 -25.04
C VAL A 10 13.52 -14.59 -24.42
N GLU A 11 12.75 -15.62 -24.73
CA GLU A 11 11.48 -15.98 -24.11
C GLU A 11 11.63 -15.96 -22.58
N PRO A 12 10.55 -15.67 -21.84
CA PRO A 12 10.59 -15.60 -20.39
C PRO A 12 10.99 -16.96 -19.82
N GLU A 13 12.21 -17.06 -19.30
CA GLU A 13 12.65 -18.21 -18.53
C GLU A 13 11.95 -18.12 -17.16
N ILE A 14 10.78 -18.74 -17.12
CA ILE A 14 10.08 -19.11 -15.90
C ILE A 14 10.96 -20.21 -15.28
N VAL A 15 11.94 -19.81 -14.47
CA VAL A 15 12.64 -20.74 -13.60
C VAL A 15 11.69 -21.08 -12.46
N GLU A 16 10.86 -22.08 -12.74
CA GLU A 16 10.19 -22.90 -11.75
C GLU A 16 11.26 -23.80 -11.12
N GLU A 17 11.80 -23.40 -9.98
CA GLU A 17 12.65 -24.30 -9.17
C GLU A 17 12.25 -24.21 -7.68
N ALA A 18 11.62 -25.31 -7.25
CA ALA A 18 11.47 -25.86 -5.91
C ALA A 18 10.75 -25.02 -4.81
N PRO A 19 9.57 -25.48 -4.33
CA PRO A 19 9.02 -24.97 -3.08
C PRO A 19 9.88 -25.52 -1.94
N ALA A 20 10.74 -24.68 -1.37
CA ALA A 20 11.36 -24.98 -0.09
C ALA A 20 10.28 -24.85 1.00
N GLU A 21 9.57 -25.95 1.24
CA GLU A 21 8.82 -26.17 2.47
C GLU A 21 9.80 -26.18 3.65
N SER A 22 9.82 -25.11 4.45
CA SER A 22 10.04 -25.20 5.90
C SER A 22 10.14 -23.80 6.52
N GLY A 23 9.38 -23.59 7.60
CA GLY A 23 9.61 -22.49 8.55
C GLY A 23 8.58 -21.38 8.50
N THR A 24 7.44 -21.62 9.17
CA THR A 24 6.34 -20.67 9.44
C THR A 24 5.65 -20.08 8.19
N ASP A 25 4.33 -20.19 8.13
CA ASP A 25 3.45 -19.62 7.08
C ASP A 25 3.37 -18.09 7.12
N ILE A 26 4.50 -17.42 7.33
CA ILE A 26 4.62 -15.98 7.35
C ILE A 26 4.77 -15.50 5.91
N SER A 27 3.93 -14.57 5.46
CA SER A 27 4.05 -14.01 4.10
C SER A 27 5.43 -13.38 3.84
N ASN A 28 5.90 -13.39 2.59
CA ASN A 28 7.19 -12.77 2.22
C ASN A 28 7.27 -11.29 2.65
N ALA A 29 6.15 -10.56 2.55
CA ALA A 29 6.03 -9.18 2.99
C ALA A 29 6.18 -9.02 4.51
N GLN A 30 5.82 -10.03 5.30
CA GLN A 30 5.97 -10.03 6.75
C GLN A 30 7.38 -10.44 7.16
N ALA A 31 7.98 -11.40 6.46
CA ALA A 31 9.37 -11.77 6.65
C ALA A 31 10.33 -10.58 6.40
N VAL A 32 10.10 -9.79 5.34
CA VAL A 32 10.86 -8.55 5.07
C VAL A 32 10.62 -7.49 6.16
N ARG A 33 9.40 -7.39 6.69
CA ARG A 33 9.10 -6.47 7.81
C ARG A 33 9.85 -6.85 9.08
N ASN A 34 9.94 -8.14 9.38
CA ASN A 34 10.69 -8.63 10.53
C ASN A 34 12.19 -8.34 10.37
N ALA A 35 12.75 -8.58 9.18
CA ALA A 35 14.14 -8.21 8.88
C ALA A 35 14.41 -6.71 9.11
N MET A 36 13.49 -5.84 8.67
CA MET A 36 13.59 -4.40 8.93
C MET A 36 13.43 -4.04 10.40
N ALA A 37 12.64 -4.80 11.17
CA ALA A 37 12.47 -4.60 12.61
C ALA A 37 13.75 -4.97 13.40
N GLU A 38 14.54 -5.91 12.90
CA GLU A 38 15.90 -6.23 13.38
C GLU A 38 16.95 -5.17 13.01
N GLY A 39 16.54 -4.11 12.30
CA GLY A 39 17.43 -3.03 11.86
C GLY A 39 18.20 -3.32 10.58
N LEU A 40 17.89 -4.41 9.87
CA LEU A 40 18.49 -4.71 8.57
C LEU A 40 17.87 -3.81 7.50
N ASP A 41 18.68 -2.97 6.88
CA ASP A 41 18.23 -2.07 5.82
C ASP A 41 18.70 -2.51 4.43
N ASP A 42 19.88 -3.09 4.30
CA ASP A 42 20.42 -3.47 3.00
C ASP A 42 19.69 -4.68 2.40
N ILE A 43 19.48 -4.64 1.08
CA ILE A 43 18.74 -5.70 0.37
C ILE A 43 19.41 -7.05 0.55
N ASP A 44 20.75 -7.09 0.50
CA ASP A 44 21.51 -8.33 0.56
C ASP A 44 21.49 -8.91 1.99
N SER A 45 21.47 -8.06 3.02
CA SER A 45 21.32 -8.49 4.41
C SER A 45 19.91 -9.01 4.69
N ILE A 46 18.88 -8.38 4.12
CA ILE A 46 17.50 -8.86 4.22
C ILE A 46 17.35 -10.21 3.49
N ASP A 47 17.98 -10.39 2.33
CA ASP A 47 17.99 -11.65 1.59
C ASP A 47 18.62 -12.79 2.39
N ALA A 48 19.80 -12.54 2.99
CA ALA A 48 20.45 -13.50 3.90
C ALA A 48 19.54 -13.85 5.09
N TYR A 49 18.94 -12.84 5.74
CA TYR A 49 18.03 -13.05 6.85
C TYR A 49 16.80 -13.89 6.48
N LEU A 50 16.23 -13.68 5.29
CA LEU A 50 15.10 -14.44 4.79
C LEU A 50 15.44 -15.91 4.53
N ARG A 51 16.63 -16.17 3.98
CA ARG A 51 17.12 -17.54 3.79
C ARG A 51 17.42 -18.22 5.12
N ASP A 52 18.13 -17.54 6.02
CA ASP A 52 18.59 -18.12 7.30
C ASP A 52 17.45 -18.36 8.30
N ASN A 53 16.46 -17.47 8.36
CA ASN A 53 15.38 -17.56 9.36
C ASN A 53 14.12 -18.22 8.84
N TYR A 54 13.81 -18.07 7.54
CA TYR A 54 12.54 -18.52 6.98
C TYR A 54 12.71 -19.51 5.82
N GLY A 55 13.94 -19.80 5.37
CA GLY A 55 14.18 -20.66 4.21
C GLY A 55 13.61 -20.09 2.91
N LYS A 56 13.39 -18.77 2.83
CA LYS A 56 12.72 -18.13 1.70
C LYS A 56 13.72 -17.44 0.79
N ASP A 57 13.66 -17.78 -0.49
CA ASP A 57 14.33 -17.02 -1.53
C ASP A 57 13.35 -16.00 -2.13
N VAL A 58 13.61 -14.72 -1.88
CA VAL A 58 12.74 -13.63 -2.33
C VAL A 58 13.51 -12.76 -3.32
N PRO A 59 12.99 -12.52 -4.54
CA PRO A 59 13.68 -11.69 -5.53
C PRO A 59 13.98 -10.29 -4.98
N ARG A 60 15.19 -9.77 -5.27
CA ARG A 60 15.65 -8.43 -4.83
C ARG A 60 14.65 -7.31 -5.15
N GLN A 61 13.95 -7.40 -6.28
CA GLN A 61 12.90 -6.46 -6.67
C GLN A 61 11.70 -6.47 -5.69
N GLN A 62 11.28 -7.65 -5.24
CA GLN A 62 10.21 -7.79 -4.26
C GLN A 62 10.63 -7.29 -2.87
N ILE A 63 11.86 -7.59 -2.44
CA ILE A 63 12.42 -7.07 -1.18
C ILE A 63 12.38 -5.53 -1.18
N SER A 64 12.85 -4.89 -2.26
CA SER A 64 12.83 -3.43 -2.41
C SER A 64 11.40 -2.85 -2.33
N ALA A 65 10.43 -3.51 -3.00
CA ALA A 65 9.04 -3.08 -2.96
C ALA A 65 8.45 -3.17 -1.54
N TYR A 66 8.62 -4.30 -0.85
CA TYR A 66 8.13 -4.50 0.52
C TYR A 66 8.83 -3.57 1.51
N LYS A 67 10.14 -3.35 1.36
CA LYS A 67 10.90 -2.36 2.14
C LYS A 67 10.31 -0.96 1.99
N SER A 68 10.11 -0.52 0.74
CA SER A 68 9.51 0.80 0.44
C SER A 68 8.10 0.94 1.03
N GLN A 69 7.26 -0.11 0.92
CA GLN A 69 5.93 -0.12 1.51
C GLN A 69 5.97 -0.06 3.04
N THR A 70 6.92 -0.76 3.66
CA THR A 70 7.10 -0.79 5.12
C THR A 70 7.51 0.58 5.64
N ARG A 71 8.45 1.28 4.97
CA ARG A 71 8.83 2.66 5.32
C ARG A 71 7.66 3.63 5.21
N ARG A 72 6.85 3.53 4.14
CA ARG A 72 5.64 4.36 3.99
C ARG A 72 4.63 4.12 5.12
N LYS A 73 4.47 2.87 5.56
CA LYS A 73 3.59 2.53 6.70
C LYS A 73 4.16 3.00 8.04
N ALA A 74 5.47 3.04 8.19
CA ALA A 74 6.15 3.57 9.37
C ALA A 74 6.09 5.11 9.48
N GLY A 75 5.35 5.79 8.60
CA GLY A 75 5.20 7.24 8.62
C GLY A 75 6.33 7.98 7.92
N GLU A 76 7.28 7.27 7.31
CA GLU A 76 8.30 7.92 6.49
C GLU A 76 7.65 8.33 5.16
N ALA A 77 7.29 9.62 5.11
CA ALA A 77 6.66 10.22 3.95
C ALA A 77 7.54 9.93 2.72
N PRO A 78 6.98 9.38 1.63
CA PRO A 78 7.78 9.13 0.45
C PRO A 78 8.32 10.47 -0.05
N THR A 79 9.64 10.61 -0.07
CA THR A 79 10.32 11.71 -0.78
C THR A 79 9.89 11.59 -2.24
N ARG A 80 8.82 12.30 -2.62
CA ARG A 80 8.19 12.25 -3.94
C ARG A 80 9.18 12.79 -4.97
N ARG A 81 10.12 11.96 -5.41
CA ARG A 81 10.98 12.27 -6.55
C ARG A 81 10.22 11.90 -7.81
N GLY A 82 9.48 12.88 -8.34
CA GLY A 82 9.17 12.93 -9.77
C GLY A 82 7.86 12.29 -10.24
N ARG A 83 6.71 12.76 -9.73
CA ARG A 83 5.60 13.03 -10.65
C ARG A 83 5.35 14.52 -10.59
N ARG A 84 5.90 15.26 -11.56
CA ARG A 84 5.52 16.67 -11.73
C ARG A 84 4.00 16.68 -11.90
N PRO A 85 3.23 17.40 -11.06
CA PRO A 85 1.83 17.62 -11.36
C PRO A 85 1.79 18.28 -12.74
N ARG A 86 1.01 17.72 -13.67
CA ARG A 86 0.61 18.49 -14.85
C ARG A 86 -0.03 19.75 -14.29
N ALA A 87 0.53 20.92 -14.65
CA ALA A 87 0.06 22.20 -14.18
C ALA A 87 -1.47 22.20 -14.25
N ALA A 88 -2.11 22.45 -13.11
CA ALA A 88 -3.55 22.65 -13.09
C ALA A 88 -3.82 23.82 -14.03
N VAL A 89 -4.59 23.57 -15.09
CA VAL A 89 -5.11 24.64 -15.93
C VAL A 89 -5.93 25.54 -15.01
N GLU A 90 -5.44 26.74 -14.74
CA GLU A 90 -6.16 27.79 -14.01
C GLU A 90 -7.50 28.02 -14.73
N GLY A 91 -8.57 27.44 -14.20
CA GLY A 91 -9.90 27.54 -14.79
C GLY A 91 -10.75 26.28 -14.67
N TYR A 92 -10.15 25.10 -14.46
CA TYR A 92 -10.94 23.92 -14.10
C TYR A 92 -10.95 23.77 -12.57
N LEU A 93 -12.00 24.29 -11.94
CA LEU A 93 -12.46 23.74 -10.67
C LEU A 93 -12.74 22.26 -10.97
N ALA A 94 -11.84 21.36 -10.52
CA ALA A 94 -12.15 19.95 -10.54
C ALA A 94 -13.52 19.80 -9.85
N PRO A 95 -14.53 19.22 -10.52
CA PRO A 95 -15.81 18.97 -9.86
C PRO A 95 -15.49 18.18 -8.58
N PRO A 96 -16.03 18.57 -7.41
CA PRO A 96 -15.84 17.76 -6.22
C PRO A 96 -16.28 16.35 -6.59
N THR A 97 -15.39 15.38 -6.43
CA THR A 97 -15.73 13.97 -6.61
C THR A 97 -16.80 13.68 -5.57
N ARG A 98 -18.07 13.69 -5.99
CA ARG A 98 -19.16 13.22 -5.15
C ARG A 98 -18.96 11.71 -5.04
N SER A 99 -18.31 11.26 -3.96
CA SER A 99 -18.48 9.88 -3.51
C SER A 99 -19.92 9.78 -3.00
N GLN A 100 -20.86 9.63 -3.93
CA GLN A 100 -22.18 9.10 -3.61
C GLN A 100 -22.04 7.58 -3.46
N ASN A 101 -21.27 7.18 -2.46
CA ASN A 101 -21.38 5.85 -1.92
C ASN A 101 -22.40 5.97 -0.81
N ASP A 102 -23.58 5.39 -0.98
CA ASP A 102 -24.59 5.33 0.10
C ASP A 102 -24.04 4.66 1.37
N GLY A 103 -22.96 3.88 1.23
CA GLY A 103 -22.15 3.38 2.35
C GLY A 103 -21.50 4.48 3.19
N ASP A 104 -20.98 5.56 2.57
CA ASP A 104 -20.41 6.71 3.30
C ASP A 104 -21.50 7.50 4.03
N LEU A 105 -22.72 7.59 3.48
CA LEU A 105 -23.86 8.25 4.13
C LEU A 105 -24.30 7.48 5.38
N ILE A 106 -24.38 6.15 5.29
CA ILE A 106 -24.72 5.33 6.47
C ILE A 106 -23.59 5.40 7.51
N GLU A 107 -22.33 5.34 7.10
CA GLU A 107 -21.19 5.45 8.02
C GLU A 107 -21.13 6.82 8.70
N THR A 108 -21.38 7.90 7.96
CA THR A 108 -21.46 9.25 8.53
C THR A 108 -22.65 9.40 9.49
N LEU A 109 -23.81 8.81 9.19
CA LEU A 109 -24.94 8.77 10.15
C LEU A 109 -24.60 7.95 11.40
N GLN A 110 -23.82 6.87 11.27
CA GLN A 110 -23.35 6.10 12.42
C GLN A 110 -22.32 6.88 13.26
N ALA A 111 -21.48 7.71 12.64
CA ALA A 111 -20.53 8.56 13.33
C ALA A 111 -21.20 9.66 14.20
N LEU A 112 -22.49 9.95 13.97
CA LEU A 112 -23.27 10.89 14.78
C LEU A 112 -23.81 10.28 16.09
N LYS A 113 -23.78 8.95 16.25
CA LYS A 113 -24.22 8.25 17.48
C LYS A 113 -23.69 8.85 18.79
N PRO A 114 -22.40 9.15 18.97
CA PRO A 114 -21.90 9.76 20.21
C PRO A 114 -22.44 11.17 20.45
N LEU A 115 -22.80 11.91 19.39
CA LEU A 115 -23.36 13.24 19.49
C LEU A 115 -24.84 13.17 19.89
N VAL A 116 -25.59 12.23 19.32
CA VAL A 116 -26.96 11.90 19.73
C VAL A 116 -27.01 11.42 21.19
N ALA A 117 -26.01 10.65 21.64
CA ALA A 117 -25.92 10.21 23.04
C ALA A 117 -25.71 11.37 24.03
N LYS A 118 -24.98 12.42 23.62
CA LYS A 118 -24.76 13.62 24.46
C LYS A 118 -25.94 14.58 24.46
N VAL A 119 -26.56 14.79 23.32
CA VAL A 119 -27.66 15.75 23.14
C VAL A 119 -29.02 15.17 23.56
N GLY A 120 -29.15 13.85 23.47
CA GLY A 120 -30.39 13.12 23.75
C GLY A 120 -31.31 13.04 22.53
N VAL A 121 -31.92 11.87 22.35
CA VAL A 121 -32.75 11.55 21.17
C VAL A 121 -33.91 12.54 21.00
N GLU A 122 -34.54 12.97 22.10
CA GLU A 122 -35.69 13.88 22.03
C GLU A 122 -35.33 15.29 21.55
N ASN A 123 -34.12 15.77 21.86
CA ASN A 123 -33.65 17.06 21.36
C ASN A 123 -33.28 16.99 19.87
N VAL A 124 -32.81 15.82 19.41
CA VAL A 124 -32.54 15.59 17.97
C VAL A 124 -33.84 15.54 17.17
N LYS A 125 -34.91 14.93 17.71
CA LYS A 125 -36.24 14.96 17.08
C LYS A 125 -36.80 16.38 16.97
N LYS A 126 -36.70 17.19 18.03
CA LYS A 126 -37.10 18.61 17.98
C LYS A 126 -36.31 19.41 16.95
N LEU A 127 -35.00 19.16 16.83
CA LEU A 127 -34.17 19.78 15.79
C LEU A 127 -34.63 19.37 14.39
N ALA A 128 -34.96 18.09 14.18
CA ALA A 128 -35.47 17.62 12.90
C ALA A 128 -36.84 18.26 12.56
N GLU A 129 -37.71 18.45 13.56
CA GLU A 129 -39.02 19.11 13.40
C GLU A 129 -38.89 20.61 13.08
N LEU A 130 -37.84 21.27 13.58
CA LEU A 130 -37.52 22.68 13.25
C LEU A 130 -36.88 22.87 11.87
N LEU A 131 -36.23 21.83 11.35
CA LEU A 131 -35.53 21.84 10.06
C LEU A 131 -36.35 21.24 8.91
N SER A 132 -37.52 20.66 9.23
CA SER A 132 -38.51 20.16 8.28
C SER A 132 -39.44 21.27 7.78
#